data_AF-A0A1G0KRI1-F1
#
_entry.id   AF-A0A1G0KRI1-F1
#
_cell.length_a   1.000
_cell.length_b   1.000
_cell.length_c   1.000
_cell.angle_alpha   90.00
_cell.angle_beta   90.00
_cell.angle_gamma   90.00
#
_symmetry.space_group_name_H-M   'P 1'
#
loop_
_entity.id
_entity.type
_entity.pdbx_description
1 polymer ?
#
loop_
_entity_poly.entity_id
_entity_poly.type
_entity_poly.pdbx_seq_one_letter_code
_entity_poly.pdbx_strand_id
1 'polypeptide(L)'
;MTRAQALFDEAFSKPRDPSSQEYKDGMLAALKLLFREAGEMRCPYKVGTVMTDAWYAGATEGRCRWRDHLFGSLGLAGERKEKCRYH
;
A
#
# COMPACT_ATOMS: atom_id res chain seq x y z
N MET A 1 -10.03 14.01 -5.00
CA MET A 1 -9.55 12.80 -4.30
C MET A 1 -9.47 11.67 -5.30
N THR A 2 -8.31 11.03 -5.44
CA THR A 2 -8.15 9.85 -6.33
C THR A 2 -8.52 8.57 -5.58
N ARG A 3 -8.69 7.44 -6.28
CA ARG A 3 -9.04 6.15 -5.63
C ARG A 3 -7.87 5.64 -4.81
N ALA A 4 -6.65 5.82 -5.32
CA ALA A 4 -5.44 5.52 -4.57
C ALA A 4 -5.36 6.32 -3.26
N GLN A 5 -5.66 7.63 -3.32
CA GLN A 5 -5.63 8.48 -2.14
C GLN A 5 -6.72 8.07 -1.12
N ALA A 6 -7.93 7.74 -1.57
CA ALA A 6 -9.00 7.32 -0.66
C ALA A 6 -8.64 6.04 0.12
N LEU A 7 -8.08 5.03 -0.56
CA LEU A 7 -7.68 3.77 0.09
C LEU A 7 -6.43 3.95 0.97
N PHE A 8 -5.54 4.87 0.60
CA PHE A 8 -4.42 5.29 1.44
C PHE A 8 -4.91 5.97 2.71
N ASP A 9 -5.79 6.96 2.59
CA ASP A 9 -6.36 7.70 3.72
C ASP A 9 -7.12 6.76 4.66
N GLU A 10 -7.89 5.81 4.12
CA GLU A 10 -8.54 4.76 4.92
C GLU A 10 -7.51 3.97 5.74
N ALA A 11 -6.38 3.59 5.13
CA ALA A 11 -5.35 2.81 5.78
C ALA A 11 -4.65 3.55 6.94
N PHE A 12 -4.57 4.88 6.87
CA PHE A 12 -3.93 5.73 7.88
C PHE A 12 -4.90 6.61 8.67
N SER A 13 -6.21 6.42 8.48
CA SER A 13 -7.28 7.17 9.18
C SER A 13 -7.26 6.98 10.70
N LYS A 14 -6.66 5.89 11.18
CA LYS A 14 -6.46 5.60 12.60
C LYS A 14 -4.98 5.75 12.93
N PRO A 15 -4.61 6.46 14.01
CA PRO A 15 -3.24 6.49 14.48
C PRO A 15 -2.84 5.10 14.98
N ARG A 16 -2.28 4.28 14.10
CA ARG A 16 -1.43 3.14 14.48
C ARG A 16 0.03 3.53 14.30
N ASP A 17 0.92 2.69 14.85
CA ASP A 17 2.38 2.81 14.91
C ASP A 17 3.01 3.80 13.92
N PRO A 18 3.99 4.61 14.35
CA PRO A 18 4.64 5.60 13.49
C PRO A 18 5.22 4.91 12.25
N SER A 19 4.44 4.95 11.17
CA SER A 19 4.83 4.41 9.89
C SER A 19 5.67 5.50 9.23
N SER A 20 6.90 5.15 8.90
CA SER A 20 7.87 6.09 8.33
C SER A 20 7.34 6.69 7.01
N GLN A 21 7.87 7.83 6.59
CA GLN A 21 7.41 8.49 5.37
C GLN A 21 7.67 7.61 4.15
N GLU A 22 8.79 6.89 4.12
CA GLU A 22 9.20 5.97 3.06
C GLU A 22 8.18 4.86 2.86
N TYR A 23 7.67 4.29 3.97
CA TYR A 23 6.62 3.28 3.94
C TYR A 23 5.33 3.82 3.32
N LYS A 24 4.91 5.02 3.72
CA LYS A 24 3.71 5.68 3.18
C LYS A 24 3.87 5.96 1.68
N ASP A 25 5.03 6.45 1.27
CA ASP A 25 5.34 6.75 -0.13
C ASP A 25 5.30 5.48 -1.00
N GLY A 26 5.82 4.37 -0.49
CA GLY A 26 5.78 3.07 -1.15
C GLY A 26 4.35 2.55 -1.34
N MET A 27 3.55 2.64 -0.29
CA MET A 27 2.14 2.24 -0.33
C MET A 27 1.35 3.06 -1.35
N LEU A 28 1.49 4.39 -1.32
CA LEU A 28 0.79 5.27 -2.24
C LEU A 28 1.24 5.05 -3.70
N ALA A 29 2.53 4.84 -3.95
CA ALA A 29 3.05 4.54 -5.28
C ALA A 29 2.46 3.24 -5.85
N ALA A 30 2.38 2.19 -5.04
CA ALA A 30 1.74 0.93 -5.45
C ALA A 30 0.25 1.11 -5.76
N LEU A 31 -0.48 1.83 -4.90
CA LEU A 31 -1.90 2.10 -5.11
C LEU A 31 -2.16 2.90 -6.38
N LYS A 32 -1.37 3.95 -6.64
CA LYS A 32 -1.48 4.75 -7.87
C LYS A 32 -1.25 3.90 -9.12
N LEU A 33 -0.25 3.02 -9.11
CA LEU A 33 -0.01 2.10 -10.22
C LEU A 33 -1.20 1.15 -10.44
N LEU A 34 -1.70 0.52 -9.37
CA LEU A 34 -2.77 -0.48 -9.44
C LEU A 34 -4.13 0.12 -9.84
N PHE A 35 -4.40 1.37 -9.47
CA PHE A 35 -5.57 2.12 -9.94
C PHE A 35 -5.38 2.77 -11.32
N ARG A 36 -4.24 2.56 -11.98
CA ARG A 36 -3.87 3.18 -13.27
C ARG A 36 -3.81 4.70 -13.23
N GLU A 37 -3.49 5.27 -12.07
CA GLU A 37 -3.27 6.70 -11.85
C GLU A 37 -1.81 7.10 -12.10
N ALA A 38 -0.90 6.12 -12.22
CA ALA A 38 0.49 6.29 -12.60
C ALA A 38 0.91 5.24 -13.64
N GLY A 39 1.78 5.61 -14.57
CA GLY A 39 2.29 4.71 -15.62
C GLY A 39 3.46 3.83 -15.17
N GLU A 40 4.12 4.19 -14.07
CA GLU A 40 5.24 3.43 -13.51
C GLU A 40 5.37 3.67 -12.01
N MET A 41 6.16 2.82 -11.36
CA MET A 41 6.47 2.89 -9.95
C MET A 41 7.99 2.87 -9.77
N ARG A 42 8.55 3.98 -9.26
CA ARG A 42 9.99 4.14 -9.02
C ARG A 42 10.26 4.44 -7.54
N CYS A 43 11.20 3.70 -6.94
CA CYS A 43 11.66 3.96 -5.58
C CYS A 43 12.64 5.14 -5.60
N PRO A 44 12.39 6.24 -4.85
CA PRO A 44 13.28 7.40 -4.82
C PRO A 44 14.49 7.19 -3.89
N TYR A 45 14.49 6.13 -3.07
CA TYR A 45 15.52 5.86 -2.08
C TYR A 45 16.67 5.02 -2.64
N LYS A 46 17.88 5.28 -2.13
CA LYS A 46 19.09 4.56 -2.52
C LYS A 46 19.00 3.08 -2.16
N VAL A 47 19.16 2.22 -3.16
CA VAL A 47 19.18 0.75 -3.01
C VAL A 47 20.14 0.31 -1.90
N GLY A 48 19.71 -0.65 -1.08
CA GLY A 48 20.48 -1.18 0.05
C GLY A 48 20.41 -0.33 1.32
N THR A 49 19.44 0.58 1.42
CA THR A 49 19.18 1.36 2.63
C THR A 49 17.89 0.95 3.31
N VAL A 50 17.80 1.17 4.62
CA VAL A 50 16.57 0.95 5.42
C VAL A 50 15.38 1.72 4.85
N MET A 51 15.61 2.89 4.25
CA MET A 51 14.58 3.67 3.58
C MET A 51 13.99 2.93 2.37
N THR A 52 14.84 2.31 1.56
CA THR A 52 14.41 1.48 0.42
C THR A 52 13.63 0.27 0.89
N ASP A 53 14.08 -0.41 1.96
CA ASP A 53 13.38 -1.55 2.54
C ASP A 53 12.00 -1.15 3.06
N ALA A 54 11.90 -0.03 3.78
CA ALA A 54 10.64 0.54 4.25
C ALA A 54 9.69 0.87 3.09
N TRP A 55 10.20 1.45 1.99
CA TRP A 55 9.40 1.75 0.81
C TRP A 55 8.86 0.48 0.13
N TYR A 56 9.67 -0.57 -0.01
CA TYR A 56 9.20 -1.83 -0.56
C TYR A 56 8.23 -2.58 0.35
N ALA A 57 8.39 -2.47 1.68
CA ALA A 57 7.42 -2.98 2.64
C ALA A 57 6.06 -2.27 2.48
N GLY A 58 6.08 -0.93 2.38
CA GLY A 58 4.88 -0.14 2.13
C GLY A 58 4.20 -0.45 0.80
N ALA A 59 4.99 -0.60 -0.26
CA ALA A 59 4.52 -1.00 -1.58
C ALA A 59 3.71 -2.30 -1.56
N THR A 60 4.18 -3.30 -0.83
CA THR A 60 3.48 -4.58 -0.79
C THR A 60 2.26 -4.55 0.12
N GLU A 61 2.28 -3.80 1.23
CA GLU A 61 1.04 -3.52 1.98
C GLU A 61 0.00 -2.86 1.06
N GLY A 62 0.41 -1.88 0.25
CA GLY A 62 -0.45 -1.24 -0.76
C GLY A 62 -1.09 -2.24 -1.72
N ARG A 63 -0.32 -3.21 -2.24
CA ARG A 63 -0.84 -4.30 -3.08
C ARG A 63 -1.86 -5.16 -2.33
N CYS A 64 -1.60 -5.48 -1.06
CA CYS A 64 -2.51 -6.29 -0.26
C CYS A 64 -3.81 -5.55 0.03
N ARG A 65 -3.76 -4.24 0.36
CA ARG A 65 -4.97 -3.42 0.52
C ARG A 65 -5.76 -3.29 -0.76
N TRP A 66 -5.10 -3.06 -1.89
CA TRP A 66 -5.78 -3.01 -3.18
C TRP A 66 -6.47 -4.33 -3.50
N ARG A 67 -5.80 -5.45 -3.24
CA ARG A 67 -6.36 -6.79 -3.41
C ARG A 67 -7.59 -6.99 -2.52
N ASP A 68 -7.50 -6.64 -1.24
CA ASP A 68 -8.62 -6.74 -0.31
C ASP A 68 -9.80 -5.83 -0.73
N HIS A 69 -9.51 -4.62 -1.22
CA HIS A 69 -10.49 -3.70 -1.80
C HIS A 69 -11.18 -4.28 -3.04
N LEU A 70 -10.44 -4.94 -3.93
CA LEU A 70 -11.02 -5.63 -5.08
C LEU A 70 -11.91 -6.80 -4.67
N PHE A 71 -11.45 -7.66 -3.76
CA PHE A 71 -12.26 -8.80 -3.30
C PHE A 71 -13.51 -8.36 -2.53
N GLY A 72 -13.40 -7.30 -1.73
CA GLY A 72 -14.54 -6.67 -1.06
C GLY A 72 -15.54 -6.09 -2.05
N SER A 73 -15.07 -5.40 -3.10
CA SER A 73 -15.95 -4.82 -4.13
C SER A 73 -16.61 -5.87 -5.05
N LEU A 74 -15.98 -7.04 -5.21
CA LEU A 74 -16.53 -8.18 -5.97
C LEU A 74 -17.47 -9.08 -5.15
N GLY A 75 -17.69 -8.80 -3.85
CA GLY A 75 -18.54 -9.62 -2.99
C GLY A 75 -17.99 -11.02 -2.69
N LEU A 76 -16.69 -11.24 -2.94
CA LEU A 76 -16.00 -12.53 -2.74
C LEU A 76 -15.30 -12.62 -1.38
N ALA A 77 -15.68 -11.77 -0.43
CA ALA A 77 -15.05 -11.65 0.88
C ALA A 77 -15.44 -12.82 1.82
N GLY A 78 -15.01 -14.03 1.47
CA GLY A 78 -14.90 -15.13 2.42
C GLY A 78 -13.77 -14.84 3.40
N GLU A 79 -14.07 -14.96 4.70
CA GLU A 79 -13.24 -14.64 5.86
C GLU A 79 -11.72 -14.83 5.67
N ARG A 80 -11.00 -13.77 5.30
CA ARG A 80 -9.53 -13.76 5.24
C ARG A 80 -9.01 -12.71 6.22
N LYS A 81 -8.91 -13.11 7.50
CA LYS A 81 -8.16 -12.36 8.54
C LYS A 81 -6.66 -12.68 8.52
N GLU A 82 -6.12 -13.12 7.39
CA GLU A 82 -4.67 -13.23 7.24
C GLU A 82 -4.18 -11.97 6.53
N LYS A 83 -3.86 -10.95 7.33
CA LYS A 83 -3.02 -9.82 6.88
C LYS A 83 -1.87 -10.43 6.09
N CYS A 84 -1.57 -9.88 4.91
CA CYS A 84 -0.29 -10.15 4.25
C CYS A 84 0.83 -9.88 5.25
N ARG A 85 1.28 -10.90 5.98
CA ARG A 85 2.41 -10.77 6.90
C ARG A 85 3.66 -10.76 6.04
N TYR A 86 4.38 -9.65 6.07
CA TYR A 86 5.82 -9.71 5.90
C TYR A 86 6.38 -10.44 7.11
N HIS A 87 7.05 -11.57 6.86
CA HIS A 87 7.99 -12.18 7.80
C HIS A 87 9.36 -11.53 7.62
#